data_AF-A0A0Q1AR13-F1
#
_entry.id   AF-A0A0Q1AR13-F1
#
_cell.length_a   1.000
_cell.length_b   1.000
_cell.length_c   1.000
_cell.angle_alpha   90.00
_cell.angle_beta   90.00
_cell.angle_gamma   90.00
#
_symmetry.space_group_name_H-M   'P 1'
#
loop_
_entity.id
_entity.type
_entity.pdbx_description
1 polymer ?
#
loop_
_entity_poly.entity_id
_entity_poly.type
_entity_poly.pdbx_seq_one_letter_code
_entity_poly.pdbx_strand_id
1 'polypeptide(L)'
;SITMEANLGLSPAGAAGICLKPIESSRYDSARVEIEDLLKYSAQETGTKYRVEKDEYRYLWVILEDPDFDDLVTNVHLVSQTMTEHGFGEQLLCALYRFRGRDGPVYWIYSFKGGAYYPFAPAEGQNRDNSFEFRLRSVMEPELPVEKDVEKWYPLWGIPI
;
A
#
# COMPACT_ATOMS: atom_id res chain seq x y z
N SER A 1 -5.23 -14.68 -0.81
CA SER A 1 -6.06 -14.73 -2.03
C SER A 1 -5.57 -15.84 -2.97
N ILE A 2 -6.41 -16.83 -3.22
CA ILE A 2 -6.08 -18.12 -3.88
C ILE A 2 -5.48 -17.90 -5.29
N THR A 3 -5.94 -16.91 -6.03
CA THR A 3 -5.50 -16.65 -7.42
C THR A 3 -4.03 -16.21 -7.52
N MET A 4 -3.55 -15.41 -6.57
CA MET A 4 -2.18 -14.88 -6.55
C MET A 4 -1.15 -15.97 -6.20
N GLU A 5 -1.51 -16.85 -5.26
CA GLU A 5 -0.68 -18.01 -4.90
C GLU A 5 -0.71 -19.07 -6.01
N ALA A 6 -1.90 -19.42 -6.50
CA ALA A 6 -2.08 -20.54 -7.43
C ALA A 6 -1.58 -20.26 -8.85
N ASN A 7 -1.76 -19.04 -9.38
CA ASN A 7 -1.46 -18.73 -10.79
C ASN A 7 -0.15 -17.96 -10.99
N LEU A 8 0.32 -17.26 -9.96
CA LEU A 8 1.42 -16.30 -10.06
C LEU A 8 2.60 -16.63 -9.13
N GLY A 9 2.44 -17.62 -8.23
CA GLY A 9 3.48 -17.99 -7.26
C GLY A 9 3.79 -16.87 -6.27
N LEU A 10 2.83 -15.98 -6.02
CA LEU A 10 2.95 -14.87 -5.09
C LEU A 10 2.30 -15.22 -3.76
N SER A 11 3.05 -15.12 -2.67
CA SER A 11 2.52 -15.28 -1.31
C SER A 11 2.50 -13.95 -0.57
N PRO A 12 1.48 -13.66 0.26
CA PRO A 12 1.47 -12.46 1.09
C PRO A 12 2.75 -12.36 1.93
N ALA A 13 3.39 -11.18 1.92
CA ALA A 13 4.60 -10.95 2.71
C ALA A 13 4.30 -10.58 4.17
N GLY A 14 3.03 -10.39 4.51
CA GLY A 14 2.56 -9.98 5.83
C GLY A 14 2.83 -8.51 6.14
N ALA A 15 2.88 -7.67 5.09
CA ALA A 15 3.11 -6.25 5.26
C ALA A 15 2.34 -5.41 4.22
N ALA A 16 1.78 -4.29 4.69
CA ALA A 16 1.06 -3.32 3.89
C ALA A 16 1.44 -1.89 4.31
N GLY A 17 1.19 -0.92 3.43
CA GLY A 17 1.47 0.48 3.74
C GLY A 17 0.48 1.45 3.13
N ILE A 18 0.33 2.60 3.78
CA ILE A 18 -0.46 3.73 3.30
C ILE A 18 0.48 4.93 3.22
N CYS A 19 0.56 5.52 2.04
CA CYS A 19 1.39 6.67 1.76
C CYS A 19 0.52 7.94 1.71
N LEU A 20 0.93 8.96 2.45
CA LEU A 20 0.29 10.26 2.50
C LEU A 20 1.24 11.36 2.02
N LYS A 21 0.68 12.34 1.29
CA LYS A 21 1.38 13.57 0.90
C LYS A 21 1.92 14.28 2.14
N PRO A 22 3.02 15.04 1.99
CA PRO A 22 3.50 15.92 3.04
C PRO A 22 2.39 16.84 3.53
N ILE A 23 2.16 16.82 4.84
CA ILE A 23 1.27 17.76 5.53
C ILE A 23 2.05 19.04 5.80
N GLU A 24 1.40 20.19 5.69
CA GLU A 24 2.02 21.47 6.01
C GLU A 24 2.63 21.46 7.43
N SER A 25 3.84 22.02 7.57
CA SER A 25 4.63 21.93 8.80
C SER A 25 3.89 22.42 10.06
N SER A 26 2.98 23.38 9.93
CA SER A 26 2.19 23.94 11.04
C SER A 26 1.13 22.98 11.61
N ARG A 27 0.71 21.97 10.83
CA ARG A 27 -0.29 20.96 11.24
C ARG A 27 0.27 19.56 11.38
N TYR A 28 1.54 19.36 11.03
CA TYR A 28 2.14 18.03 10.95
C TYR A 28 2.11 17.28 12.28
N ASP A 29 2.56 17.91 13.37
CA ASP A 29 2.65 17.20 14.65
C ASP A 29 1.27 16.81 15.18
N SER A 30 0.28 17.71 15.05
CA SER A 30 -1.11 17.41 15.42
C SER A 30 -1.72 16.30 14.57
N ALA A 31 -1.55 16.38 13.24
CA ALA A 31 -2.05 15.37 12.32
C ALA A 31 -1.39 14.01 12.57
N ARG A 32 -0.09 13.99 12.88
CA ARG A 32 0.62 12.75 13.22
C ARG A 32 0.07 12.12 14.49
N VAL A 33 -0.12 12.91 15.55
CA VAL A 33 -0.68 12.40 16.81
C VAL A 33 -2.07 11.84 16.59
N GLU A 34 -2.91 12.55 15.83
CA GLU A 34 -4.25 12.10 15.46
C GLU A 34 -4.20 10.79 14.66
N ILE A 35 -3.33 10.69 13.65
CA ILE A 35 -3.10 9.47 12.87
C ILE A 35 -2.68 8.32 13.78
N GLU A 36 -1.72 8.55 14.67
CA GLU A 36 -1.21 7.53 15.59
C GLU A 36 -2.28 7.07 16.58
N ASP A 37 -3.11 7.98 17.09
CA ASP A 37 -4.19 7.63 18.01
C ASP A 37 -5.28 6.81 17.32
N LEU A 38 -5.64 7.15 16.08
CA LEU A 38 -6.56 6.36 15.26
C LEU A 38 -6.02 4.95 14.98
N LEU A 39 -4.73 4.84 14.67
CA LEU A 39 -4.06 3.56 14.43
C LEU A 39 -4.00 2.69 15.67
N LYS A 40 -3.81 3.27 16.87
CA LYS A 40 -3.85 2.50 18.12
C LYS A 40 -5.15 1.74 18.29
N TYR A 41 -6.27 2.37 17.96
CA TYR A 41 -7.59 1.74 18.09
C TYR A 41 -7.76 0.58 17.10
N SER A 42 -7.41 0.75 15.81
CA SER A 42 -7.60 -0.33 14.83
C SER A 42 -6.66 -1.52 15.05
N ALA A 43 -5.39 -1.23 15.38
CA ALA A 43 -4.37 -2.24 15.61
C ALA A 43 -4.64 -3.09 16.86
N GLN A 44 -5.31 -2.52 17.88
CA GLN A 44 -5.67 -3.26 19.09
C GLN A 44 -6.73 -4.34 18.85
N GLU A 45 -7.65 -4.13 17.91
CA GLU A 45 -8.74 -5.09 17.64
C GLU A 45 -8.25 -6.33 16.87
N THR A 46 -7.29 -6.15 15.98
CA THR A 46 -6.78 -7.20 15.07
C THR A 46 -5.45 -7.82 15.54
N GLY A 47 -4.72 -7.13 16.42
CA GLY A 47 -3.36 -7.53 16.80
C GLY A 47 -2.29 -7.17 15.77
N THR A 48 -2.68 -6.49 14.69
CA THR A 48 -1.80 -5.97 13.65
C THR A 48 -0.81 -4.97 14.24
N LYS A 49 0.48 -5.16 13.95
CA LYS A 49 1.50 -4.19 14.36
C LYS A 49 1.49 -3.03 13.38
N TYR A 50 1.75 -1.83 13.90
CA TYR A 50 1.90 -0.65 13.06
C TYR A 50 3.09 0.20 13.45
N ARG A 51 3.62 0.94 12.48
CA ARG A 51 4.57 2.03 12.68
C ARG A 51 4.30 3.16 11.69
N VAL A 52 4.69 4.37 12.08
CA VAL A 52 4.52 5.58 11.26
C VAL A 52 5.88 6.21 11.03
N GLU A 53 6.27 6.36 9.77
CA GLU A 53 7.59 6.86 9.38
C GLU A 53 7.51 7.87 8.24
N LYS A 54 8.55 8.69 8.10
CA LYS A 54 8.74 9.58 6.95
C LYS A 54 9.78 9.00 6.02
N ASP A 55 9.52 9.07 4.72
CA ASP A 55 10.54 8.77 3.72
C ASP A 55 11.46 9.97 3.44
N GLU A 56 12.46 9.75 2.57
CA GLU A 56 13.43 10.76 2.14
C GLU A 56 12.77 11.97 1.44
N TYR A 57 11.55 11.81 0.93
CA TYR A 57 10.77 12.85 0.27
C TYR A 57 9.75 13.52 1.20
N ARG A 58 9.78 13.19 2.51
CA ARG A 58 8.88 13.67 3.56
C ARG A 58 7.42 13.23 3.42
N TYR A 59 7.16 12.17 2.67
CA TYR A 59 5.85 11.52 2.66
C TYR A 59 5.71 10.72 3.94
N LEU A 60 4.50 10.70 4.48
CA LEU A 60 4.20 9.94 5.68
C LEU A 60 3.74 8.55 5.28
N TRP A 61 4.33 7.53 5.90
CA TRP A 61 4.03 6.13 5.69
C TRP A 61 3.46 5.54 6.97
N VAL A 62 2.24 5.05 6.88
CA VAL A 62 1.69 4.12 7.87
C VAL A 62 2.00 2.72 7.39
N ILE A 63 2.74 1.95 8.17
CA ILE A 63 3.19 0.61 7.81
C ILE A 63 2.51 -0.36 8.77
N LEU A 64 1.88 -1.38 8.21
CA LEU A 64 1.13 -2.41 8.91
C LEU A 64 1.79 -3.77 8.69
N GLU A 65 1.95 -4.54 9.75
CA GLU A 65 2.55 -5.86 9.73
C GLU A 65 1.62 -6.87 10.41
N ASP A 66 1.16 -7.84 9.64
CA ASP A 66 0.27 -8.92 10.09
C ASP A 66 0.48 -10.16 9.21
N PRO A 67 0.66 -11.37 9.77
CA PRO A 67 0.70 -12.59 8.97
C PRO A 67 -0.61 -12.87 8.21
N ASP A 68 -1.75 -12.38 8.69
CA ASP A 68 -3.04 -12.52 8.00
C ASP A 68 -3.23 -11.39 6.98
N PHE A 69 -3.41 -11.78 5.72
CA PHE A 69 -3.61 -10.82 4.65
C PHE A 69 -4.96 -10.11 4.74
N ASP A 70 -6.00 -10.78 5.23
CA ASP A 70 -7.34 -10.21 5.32
C ASP A 70 -7.38 -9.15 6.44
N ASP A 71 -6.62 -9.33 7.52
CA ASP A 71 -6.43 -8.31 8.56
C ASP A 71 -5.66 -7.09 8.03
N LEU A 72 -4.66 -7.28 7.17
CA LEU A 72 -3.99 -6.16 6.49
C LEU A 72 -4.96 -5.37 5.62
N VAL A 73 -5.76 -6.05 4.79
CA VAL A 73 -6.75 -5.39 3.92
C VAL A 73 -7.77 -4.62 4.75
N THR A 74 -8.25 -5.23 5.84
CA THR A 74 -9.22 -4.63 6.77
C THR A 74 -8.65 -3.39 7.43
N ASN A 75 -7.45 -3.48 8.01
CA ASN A 75 -6.80 -2.33 8.65
C ASN A 75 -6.48 -1.22 7.64
N VAL A 76 -5.98 -1.56 6.45
CA VAL A 76 -5.73 -0.55 5.41
C VAL A 76 -7.02 0.20 5.07
N HIS A 77 -8.13 -0.52 4.89
CA HIS A 77 -9.42 0.08 4.60
C HIS A 77 -9.90 0.98 5.73
N LEU A 78 -9.88 0.49 6.97
CA LEU A 78 -10.33 1.23 8.15
C LEU A 78 -9.50 2.50 8.35
N VAL A 79 -8.17 2.39 8.33
CA VAL A 79 -7.28 3.55 8.45
C VAL A 79 -7.59 4.56 7.35
N SER A 80 -7.71 4.13 6.10
CA SER A 80 -8.00 5.02 4.97
C SER A 80 -9.35 5.74 5.11
N GLN A 81 -10.38 5.03 5.59
CA GLN A 81 -11.69 5.61 5.85
C GLN A 81 -11.62 6.63 6.97
N THR A 82 -11.00 6.27 8.10
CA THR A 82 -10.86 7.17 9.25
C THR A 82 -10.07 8.43 8.89
N MET A 83 -8.98 8.30 8.11
CA MET A 83 -8.25 9.47 7.60
C MET A 83 -9.15 10.39 6.77
N THR A 84 -10.00 9.80 5.93
CA THR A 84 -10.92 10.57 5.10
C THR A 84 -11.96 11.30 5.95
N GLU A 85 -12.51 10.64 6.97
CA GLU A 85 -13.49 11.21 7.91
C GLU A 85 -12.91 12.39 8.72
N HIS A 86 -11.62 12.35 9.05
CA HIS A 86 -10.91 13.43 9.76
C HIS A 86 -10.37 14.51 8.81
N GLY A 87 -10.72 14.46 7.52
CA GLY A 87 -10.37 15.50 6.55
C GLY A 87 -8.98 15.34 5.91
N PHE A 88 -8.32 14.20 6.09
CA PHE A 88 -7.01 13.89 5.49
C PHE A 88 -7.12 13.10 4.17
N GLY A 89 -8.33 12.99 3.60
CA GLY A 89 -8.56 12.22 2.36
C GLY A 89 -7.77 12.74 1.15
N GLU A 90 -7.52 14.05 1.06
CA GLU A 90 -6.75 14.63 -0.05
C GLU A 90 -5.25 14.33 0.00
N GLN A 91 -4.76 13.98 1.20
CA GLN A 91 -3.39 13.61 1.47
C GLN A 91 -3.14 12.14 1.16
N LEU A 92 -4.16 11.27 1.19
CA LEU A 92 -4.02 9.86 0.80
C LEU A 92 -3.57 9.75 -0.66
N LEU A 93 -2.44 9.08 -0.90
CA LEU A 93 -1.89 8.88 -2.25
C LEU A 93 -2.13 7.47 -2.74
N CYS A 94 -1.61 6.51 -1.98
CA CYS A 94 -1.77 5.10 -2.29
C CYS A 94 -1.74 4.25 -1.03
N ALA A 95 -2.37 3.09 -1.13
CA ALA A 95 -2.12 1.97 -0.25
C ALA A 95 -1.42 0.88 -1.05
N LEU A 96 -0.56 0.08 -0.42
CA LEU A 96 0.12 -1.01 -1.11
C LEU A 96 0.30 -2.23 -0.24
N TYR A 97 0.30 -3.39 -0.90
CA TYR A 97 0.42 -4.69 -0.26
C TYR A 97 1.65 -5.41 -0.81
N ARG A 98 2.50 -5.90 0.08
CA ARG A 98 3.74 -6.60 -0.30
C ARG A 98 3.47 -8.10 -0.44
N PHE A 99 3.94 -8.64 -1.55
CA PHE A 99 3.96 -10.07 -1.85
C PHE A 99 5.39 -10.54 -2.08
N ARG A 100 5.68 -11.77 -1.66
CA ARG A 100 6.92 -12.47 -1.99
C ARG A 100 6.75 -13.15 -3.34
N GLY A 101 7.54 -12.73 -4.33
CA GLY A 101 7.67 -13.42 -5.61
C GLY A 101 8.97 -14.20 -5.71
N ARG A 102 9.12 -14.93 -6.83
CA ARG A 102 10.29 -15.78 -7.09
C ARG A 102 11.58 -14.98 -7.22
N ASP A 103 11.53 -13.90 -7.99
CA ASP A 103 12.70 -13.13 -8.40
C ASP A 103 12.84 -11.81 -7.63
N GLY A 104 11.93 -11.55 -6.68
CA GLY A 104 11.89 -10.33 -5.89
C GLY A 104 10.52 -10.06 -5.26
N PRO A 105 10.40 -8.97 -4.48
CA PRO A 105 9.12 -8.53 -3.97
C PRO A 105 8.22 -8.01 -5.10
N VAL A 106 6.91 -8.17 -4.93
CA VAL A 106 5.89 -7.57 -5.78
C VAL A 106 4.96 -6.75 -4.91
N TYR A 107 4.57 -5.59 -5.41
CA TYR A 107 3.64 -4.70 -4.72
C TYR A 107 2.37 -4.56 -5.52
N TRP A 108 1.23 -4.67 -4.86
CA TRP A 108 -0.06 -4.24 -5.41
C TRP A 108 -0.42 -2.91 -4.81
N ILE A 109 -0.47 -1.88 -5.65
CA ILE A 109 -0.63 -0.49 -5.23
C ILE A 109 -2.01 -0.01 -5.64
N TYR A 110 -2.84 0.36 -4.66
CA TYR A 110 -4.10 1.05 -4.85
C TYR A 110 -3.87 2.56 -4.90
N SER A 111 -4.25 3.23 -5.99
CA SER A 111 -4.23 4.68 -6.09
C SER A 111 -5.54 5.28 -5.59
N PHE A 112 -5.51 6.11 -4.55
CA PHE A 112 -6.72 6.78 -4.06
C PHE A 112 -7.29 7.76 -5.08
N LYS A 113 -6.41 8.45 -5.83
CA LYS A 113 -6.81 9.35 -6.91
C LYS A 113 -7.42 8.61 -8.10
N GLY A 114 -6.91 7.41 -8.40
CA GLY A 114 -7.35 6.61 -9.54
C GLY A 114 -8.52 5.67 -9.24
N GLY A 115 -8.72 5.30 -7.98
CA GLY A 115 -9.73 4.31 -7.58
C GLY A 115 -9.44 2.89 -8.11
N ALA A 116 -8.18 2.59 -8.42
CA ALA A 116 -7.77 1.34 -9.06
C ALA A 116 -6.39 0.89 -8.59
N TYR A 117 -6.12 -0.40 -8.76
CA TYR A 117 -4.87 -1.04 -8.42
C TYR A 117 -3.93 -1.12 -9.62
N TYR A 118 -2.63 -1.18 -9.37
CA TYR A 118 -1.64 -1.60 -10.34
C TYR A 118 -0.52 -2.40 -9.68
N PRO A 119 0.07 -3.38 -10.37
CA PRO A 119 1.24 -4.09 -9.89
C PRO A 119 2.51 -3.26 -10.08
N PHE A 120 3.45 -3.45 -9.18
CA PHE A 120 4.82 -2.94 -9.30
C PHE A 120 5.81 -4.02 -8.88
N ALA A 121 6.71 -4.38 -9.78
CA ALA A 121 7.72 -5.41 -9.59
C ALA A 121 9.12 -4.80 -9.77
N PRO A 122 9.74 -4.28 -8.70
CA PRO A 122 11.06 -3.69 -8.79
C PRO A 122 12.12 -4.73 -9.16
N ALA A 123 13.08 -4.29 -9.95
CA ALA A 123 14.29 -4.99 -10.37
C ALA A 123 15.52 -4.14 -9.99
N GLU A 124 16.71 -4.67 -10.22
CA GLU A 124 17.96 -3.98 -9.87
C GLU A 124 18.09 -2.61 -10.57
N GLY A 125 18.71 -1.65 -9.87
CA GLY A 125 19.11 -0.36 -10.44
C GLY A 125 17.94 0.60 -10.76
N GLN A 126 16.95 0.73 -9.86
CA GLN A 126 15.73 1.53 -10.08
C GLN A 126 15.02 1.18 -11.40
N ASN A 127 14.96 -0.12 -11.68
CA ASN A 127 14.28 -0.66 -12.87
C ASN A 127 13.10 -1.53 -12.44
N ARG A 128 12.18 -1.84 -13.36
CA ARG A 128 11.00 -2.68 -13.09
C ARG A 128 10.81 -3.77 -14.14
N ASP A 129 10.28 -4.90 -13.72
CA ASP A 129 9.92 -5.99 -14.64
C ASP A 129 8.53 -5.75 -15.23
N ASN A 130 8.48 -4.90 -16.27
CA ASN A 130 7.23 -4.57 -16.97
C ASN A 130 6.54 -5.83 -17.52
N SER A 131 7.29 -6.81 -18.03
CA SER A 131 6.70 -8.03 -18.60
C SER A 131 5.96 -8.83 -17.54
N PHE A 132 6.53 -8.91 -16.32
CA PHE A 132 5.85 -9.54 -15.20
C PHE A 132 4.65 -8.72 -14.71
N GLU A 133 4.78 -7.39 -14.58
CA GLU A 133 3.67 -6.50 -14.21
C GLU A 133 2.46 -6.63 -15.16
N PHE A 134 2.68 -6.73 -16.48
CA PHE A 134 1.60 -6.97 -17.44
C PHE A 134 0.92 -8.33 -17.25
N ARG A 135 1.71 -9.38 -16.97
CA ARG A 135 1.15 -10.70 -16.68
C ARG A 135 0.30 -10.67 -15.40
N LEU A 136 0.76 -9.98 -14.37
CA LEU A 136 0.03 -9.79 -13.11
C LEU A 136 -1.32 -9.09 -13.36
N ARG A 137 -1.32 -8.00 -14.14
CA ARG A 137 -2.54 -7.32 -14.57
C ARG A 137 -3.50 -8.29 -15.27
N SER A 138 -3.05 -9.02 -16.30
CA SER A 138 -3.94 -9.88 -17.08
C SER A 138 -4.62 -10.96 -16.25
N VAL A 139 -3.93 -11.51 -15.24
CA VAL A 139 -4.50 -12.53 -14.36
C VAL A 139 -5.49 -11.93 -13.35
N MET A 140 -5.25 -10.69 -12.89
CA MET A 140 -6.02 -10.09 -11.81
C MET A 140 -7.14 -9.13 -12.25
N GLU A 141 -7.15 -8.68 -13.51
CA GLU A 141 -8.20 -7.82 -14.07
C GLU A 141 -9.63 -8.35 -13.87
N PRO A 142 -9.90 -9.68 -13.90
CA PRO A 142 -11.23 -10.23 -13.57
C PRO A 142 -11.61 -10.14 -12.09
N GLU A 143 -10.63 -10.03 -11.19
CA GLU A 143 -10.81 -10.17 -9.74
C GLU A 143 -10.84 -8.82 -9.01
N LEU A 144 -10.19 -7.78 -9.57
CA LEU A 144 -10.12 -6.46 -8.96
C LEU A 144 -10.01 -5.34 -10.01
N PRO A 145 -10.40 -4.10 -9.66
CA PRO A 145 -10.26 -2.97 -10.56
C PRO A 145 -8.78 -2.64 -10.78
N VAL A 146 -8.23 -3.05 -11.93
CA VAL A 146 -6.85 -2.75 -12.33
C VAL A 146 -6.81 -1.53 -13.25
N GLU A 147 -5.88 -0.61 -12.98
CA GLU A 147 -5.64 0.58 -13.80
C GLU A 147 -5.13 0.16 -15.19
N LYS A 148 -5.83 0.61 -16.22
CA LYS A 148 -5.57 0.23 -17.62
C LYS A 148 -4.51 1.08 -18.26
N ASP A 149 -4.40 2.33 -17.81
CA ASP A 149 -3.43 3.31 -18.27
C ASP A 149 -2.09 3.15 -17.52
N VAL A 150 -1.11 2.60 -18.23
CA VAL A 150 0.23 2.29 -17.70
C VAL A 150 0.99 3.57 -17.33
N GLU A 151 0.65 4.73 -17.90
CA GLU A 151 1.27 6.01 -17.53
C GLU A 151 0.96 6.42 -16.09
N LYS A 152 -0.11 5.85 -15.51
CA LYS A 152 -0.49 6.03 -14.11
C LYS A 152 0.12 5.00 -13.17
N TRP A 153 0.92 4.06 -13.69
CA TRP A 153 1.66 3.10 -12.89
C TRP A 153 2.96 3.75 -12.42
N TYR A 154 2.82 4.56 -11.38
CA TYR A 154 3.93 5.30 -10.80
C TYR A 154 4.87 4.33 -10.06
N PRO A 155 6.16 4.28 -10.43
CA PRO A 155 7.11 3.46 -9.69
C PRO A 155 7.32 4.05 -8.29
N LEU A 156 7.29 3.18 -7.27
CA LEU A 156 7.54 3.57 -5.89
C LEU A 156 8.90 2.99 -5.47
N TRP A 157 9.94 3.82 -5.49
CA TRP A 157 11.27 3.44 -5.04
C TRP A 157 11.43 3.74 -3.54
N GLY A 158 12.22 2.93 -2.83
CA GLY A 158 12.49 3.15 -1.41
C GLY A 158 11.28 2.92 -0.50
N ILE A 159 10.35 2.04 -0.89
CA ILE A 159 9.20 1.65 -0.06
C ILE A 159 9.72 1.10 1.28
N PRO A 160 9.29 1.64 2.43
CA PRO A 160 9.85 1.30 3.74
C PRO A 160 9.35 -0.06 4.31
N ILE A 161 8.94 -1.03 3.46
CA ILE A 161 8.19 -2.25 3.83
C ILE A 161 8.89 -3.53 3.36
#